data_AF-A0A8T1D8I2-F1
#
_entry.id   AF-A0A8T1D8I2-F1
#
_cell.length_a   1.000
_cell.length_b   1.000
_cell.length_c   1.000
_cell.angle_alpha   90.00
_cell.angle_beta   90.00
_cell.angle_gamma   90.00
#
_symmetry.space_group_name_H-M   'P 1'
#
loop_
_entity.id
_entity.type
_entity.pdbx_description
1 polymer ?
#
loop_
_entity_poly.entity_id
_entity_poly.type
_entity_poly.pdbx_seq_one_letter_code
_entity_poly.pdbx_strand_id
1 'polypeptide(L)' 'MDADIIASFKVAYRRKQLRWVYDKIKNGDSIGKKVYAVDQLQAMQWSKDIWRELQGPRMQSSPATE' A
#
# COMPACT_ATOMS: atom_id res chain seq x y z
N MET A 1 -13.10 -5.77 13.59
CA MET A 1 -13.28 -5.30 12.20
C MET A 1 -12.30 -4.18 11.87
N ASP A 2 -12.36 -3.01 12.52
CA ASP A 2 -11.44 -1.91 12.17
C ASP A 2 -9.96 -2.18 12.51
N ALA A 3 -9.70 -2.86 13.63
CA ALA A 3 -8.34 -3.22 14.03
C ALA A 3 -7.66 -4.15 12.99
N ASP A 4 -8.42 -5.09 12.40
CA ASP A 4 -7.91 -6.02 11.38
C ASP A 4 -7.66 -5.32 10.04
N ILE A 5 -8.52 -4.35 9.68
CA ILE A 5 -8.33 -3.52 8.49
C ILE A 5 -7.07 -2.65 8.65
N ILE A 6 -6.89 -2.00 9.80
CA ILE A 6 -5.71 -1.19 10.09
C ILE A 6 -4.44 -2.05 10.09
N ALA A 7 -4.48 -3.24 10.70
CA ALA A 7 -3.35 -4.17 10.69
C ALA A 7 -2.99 -4.60 9.26
N SER A 8 -4.00 -4.97 8.46
CA SER A 8 -3.82 -5.38 7.06
C SER A 8 -3.25 -4.25 6.22
N PHE A 9 -3.74 -3.02 6.41
CA PHE A 9 -3.23 -1.83 5.74
C PHE A 9 -1.75 -1.58 6.07
N LYS A 10 -1.38 -1.64 7.35
CA LYS A 10 0.02 -1.46 7.79
C LYS A 10 0.96 -2.50 7.17
N VAL A 11 0.54 -3.77 7.12
CA VAL A 11 1.32 -4.84 6.49
C VAL A 11 1.50 -4.59 4.99
N ALA A 12 0.43 -4.23 4.28
CA ALA A 12 0.49 -3.94 2.85
C ALA A 12 1.38 -2.72 2.54
N TYR A 13 1.28 -1.67 3.34
CA TYR A 13 2.11 -0.48 3.20
C TYR A 13 3.59 -0.79 3.43
N ARG A 14 3.91 -1.59 4.45
CA ARG A 14 5.28 -2.04 4.74
C ARG A 14 5.87 -2.86 3.58
N ARG A 15 5.07 -3.70 2.93
CA ARG A 15 5.50 -4.45 1.73
C ARG A 15 5.85 -3.52 0.57
N LYS A 16 5.05 -2.48 0.33
CA LYS A 16 5.36 -1.48 -0.71
C LYS A 16 6.63 -0.70 -0.38
N GLN A 17 6.85 -0.32 0.89
CA GLN A 17 8.11 0.31 1.34
C GLN A 17 9.33 -0.58 1.05
N LEU A 18 9.28 -1.87 1.41
CA LEU A 18 10.41 -2.78 1.19
C LEU A 18 10.72 -2.96 -0.30
N ARG A 19 9.70 -3.13 -1.13
CA ARG A 19 9.87 -3.24 -2.59
C ARG A 19 10.48 -1.97 -3.18
N TRP A 20 9.97 -0.81 -2.78
CA TRP A 20 10.47 0.48 -3.26
C TRP A 20 11.94 0.70 -2.90
N VAL A 21 12.33 0.38 -1.66
CA VAL A 21 13.73 0.45 -1.24
C VAL A 21 14.59 -0.53 -2.02
N TYR A 22 14.13 -1.76 -2.19
CA TYR A 22 14.85 -2.77 -2.96
C TYR A 22 15.09 -2.31 -4.40
N ASP A 23 14.07 -1.76 -5.07
CA ASP A 23 14.18 -1.26 -6.44
C ASP A 23 15.18 -0.10 -6.53
N LYS A 24 15.20 0.80 -5.54
CA LYS A 24 16.21 1.86 -5.45
C LYS A 24 17.64 1.32 -5.34
N ILE A 25 17.87 0.35 -4.44
CA ILE A 25 19.18 -0.30 -4.31
C ILE A 25 19.58 -0.95 -5.64
N LYS A 26 18.66 -1.70 -6.24
CA LYS A 26 18.87 -2.41 -7.49
C LYS A 26 19.22 -1.48 -8.65
N ASN A 27 18.61 -0.29 -8.70
CA ASN A 27 18.84 0.70 -9.75
C ASN A 27 20.07 1.57 -9.49
N GLY A 28 20.77 1.39 -8.36
CA GLY A 28 21.94 2.19 -7.99
C GLY A 28 21.62 3.58 -7.44
N ASP A 29 20.38 3.81 -7.00
CA ASP A 29 19.97 5.08 -6.40
C ASP A 29 20.67 5.29 -5.05
N SER A 30 21.10 6.52 -4.76
CA SER A 30 21.65 6.87 -3.46
C SER A 30 20.54 6.86 -2.39
N ILE A 31 20.70 5.98 -1.41
CA ILE A 31 19.74 5.86 -0.30
C ILE A 31 20.30 6.60 0.91
N GLY A 32 19.76 7.79 1.16
CA GLY A 32 20.09 8.57 2.35
C GLY A 32 19.61 7.93 3.65
N LYS A 33 19.89 8.59 4.79
CA LYS A 33 19.52 8.12 6.14
C LYS A 33 18.04 7.78 6.33
N LYS A 34 17.14 8.37 5.53
CA LYS A 34 15.70 8.11 5.58
C LYS A 34 15.27 7.15 4.47
N VAL A 35 15.73 5.91 4.58
CA VAL A 35 15.55 4.83 3.59
C VAL A 35 14.08 4.61 3.20
N TYR A 36 13.14 4.77 4.15
CA TYR A 36 11.71 4.56 3.91
C TYR A 36 10.91 5.84 3.67
N ALA A 37 11.55 7.01 3.63
CA ALA A 37 10.84 8.26 3.39
C ALA A 37 10.39 8.33 1.93
N VAL A 38 9.08 8.40 1.74
CA VAL A 38 8.43 8.64 0.45
C VAL A 38 7.79 10.01 0.49
N ASP A 39 7.67 10.66 -0.66
CA ASP A 39 6.91 11.90 -0.75
C ASP A 39 5.40 11.64 -0.55
N GLN A 40 4.66 12.72 -0.29
CA GLN A 40 3.24 12.65 0.01
C GLN A 40 2.42 12.08 -1.15
N LEU A 41 2.79 12.37 -2.40
CA LEU A 41 2.07 11.89 -3.58
C LEU A 41 2.16 10.37 -3.68
N GLN A 42 3.36 9.83 -3.49
CA GLN A 42 3.58 8.39 -3.48
C GLN A 42 2.89 7.71 -2.31
N ALA A 43 2.91 8.31 -1.11
CA ALA A 43 2.18 7.80 0.04
C ALA A 43 0.66 7.74 -0.21
N MET A 44 0.10 8.79 -0.82
CA MET A 44 -1.31 8.84 -1.19
C MET A 44 -1.68 7.80 -2.24
N GLN A 45 -0.84 7.64 -3.27
CA GLN A 45 -1.06 6.63 -4.31
C GLN A 45 -1.07 5.23 -3.71
N TRP A 46 -0.09 4.90 -2.87
CA TRP A 46 -0.04 3.61 -2.19
C TRP A 46 -1.25 3.35 -1.30
N SER A 47 -1.73 4.38 -0.61
CA SER A 47 -2.91 4.27 0.25
C SER A 47 -4.16 3.91 -0.55
N LYS A 48 -4.35 4.54 -1.72
CA LYS A 48 -5.46 4.23 -2.64
C LYS A 48 -5.37 2.80 -3.18
N ASP A 49 -4.18 2.38 -3.59
CA ASP A 49 -3.96 1.04 -4.13
C ASP A 49 -4.22 -0.04 -3.08
N ILE A 50 -3.70 0.14 -1.85
CA ILE A 50 -3.93 -0.79 -0.74
C ILE A 50 -5.41 -0.86 -0.39
N TRP A 51 -6.10 0.29 -0.35
CA TRP A 51 -7.53 0.32 -0.08
C TRP A 51 -8.33 -0.47 -1.12
N ARG A 52 -8.00 -0.33 -2.41
CA ARG A 52 -8.61 -1.11 -3.50
C ARG A 52 -8.30 -2.62 -3.38
N GLU A 53 -7.06 -2.97 -3.03
CA GLU A 53 -6.63 -4.36 -2.82
C GLU A 53 -7.39 -5.00 -1.63
N LEU A 54 -7.58 -4.26 -0.54
CA LEU A 54 -8.30 -4.72 0.65
C LEU A 54 -9.81 -4.90 0.43
N GLN A 55 -10.41 -4.12 -0.48
CA GLN A 55 -11.84 -4.26 -0.81
C GLN A 55 -12.17 -5.57 -1.55
N GLY A 56 -11.21 -6.13 -2.31
CA GLY A 56 -11.38 -7.36 -3.08
C GLY A 56 -12.59 -7.36 -4.04
N PRO A 57 -12.87 -8.48 -4.73
CA PRO A 57 -14.08 -8.60 -5.56
C PRO A 57 -15.39 -8.63 -4.74
N ARG A 58 -15.30 -8.78 -3.41
CA ARG A 58 -16.47 -9.02 -2.54
C ARG A 58 -17.42 -7.82 -2.41
N MET A 59 -17.00 -6.63 -2.86
CA MET A 59 -17.87 -5.44 -2.93
C MET A 59 -18.43 -5.16 -4.34
N GLN A 60 -18.28 -6.08 -5.30
CA GLN A 60 -18.98 -6.01 -6.59
C GLN A 60 -20.19 -6.95 -6.67
N SER A 61 -20.51 -7.68 -5.59
CA SER A 61 -21.64 -8.61 -5.53
C SER A 61 -22.67 -8.15 -4.50
N SER A 62 -23.19 -6.93 -4.65
CA SER A 62 -24.58 -6.68 -4.23
C SER A 62 -25.44 -6.84 -5.48
N PRO A 63 -26.22 -7.93 -5.62
CA PRO A 63 -27.32 -7.90 -6.55
C PRO A 63 -28.28 -6.82 -6.02
N ALA A 64 -28.62 -5.85 -6.85
CA ALA A 64 -29.77 -5.00 -6.58
C ALA A 64 -30.98 -5.94 -6.48
N THR A 65 -31.48 -6.14 -5.27
CA THR A 65 -32.73 -6.85 -5.01
C THR A 65 -33.87 -5.86 -5.20
N GLU A 66 -34.78 -6.26 -6.09
CA GLU A 66 -36.14 -5.77 -6.37
C GLU A 66 -36.32 -4.33 -6.87
#